data_AF-A0A397G5G9-F1
#
_entry.id   AF-A0A397G5G9-F1
#
_cell.length_a   1.000
_cell.length_b   1.000
_cell.length_c   1.000
_cell.angle_alpha   90.00
_cell.angle_beta   90.00
_cell.angle_gamma   90.00
#
_symmetry.space_group_name_H-M   'P 1'
#
loop_
_entity.id
_entity.type
_entity.pdbx_description
1 polymer ?
#
loop_
_entity_poly.entity_id
_entity_poly.type
_entity_poly.pdbx_seq_one_letter_code
_entity_poly.pdbx_strand_id
1 'polypeptide(L)'
;MVDLRTPKNQNIPVRPLPAEISWSGQTPNTIWAGFSELIEEGSKTRIAIVIRNSTYLLDCVIHEWEERASRDPAEISHEIISQLQNYSAKYMEKFIGAGLPESLVLKCPGLCSQLWFRLDIVPLVLRHEARARNANDRGELATFWGWERKALDEQADSMARKCIRSFGIGHVTHPQISHDSLVEVDSHFMACLADKQDYEQTVKPRSWAIAQQYAGDLRERQVKVAFFSLTCQGKPDVHTRHALVRFAHCMGVDFRWYVAKPRPGVLNIIQKMRDILEGLNDSLKYLSVDDELEILEWVYENGRRYWLRHNGPLLPRSKGGVDVVVIDSAPLLTLALLSKQQDPQRPVLYENRLMLQNSIVEDPNSPSARAWDFIQTRLEHVDLVVSPVPNPLAPHILPRKHIGFIPVCVDQ
;
A
#
# COMPACT_ATOMS: atom_id res chain seq x y z
N MET A 1 3.79 35.64 -25.16
CA MET A 1 2.60 35.83 -24.32
C MET A 1 1.41 35.42 -25.18
N VAL A 2 0.88 34.21 -24.99
CA VAL A 2 -0.19 33.65 -25.86
C VAL A 2 -1.53 34.15 -25.33
N ASP A 3 -2.30 34.81 -26.19
CA ASP A 3 -3.60 35.37 -25.87
C ASP A 3 -4.63 34.24 -25.64
N LEU A 4 -5.10 34.11 -24.40
CA LEU A 4 -6.01 33.07 -23.92
C LEU A 4 -7.49 33.48 -23.99
N ARG A 5 -7.84 34.60 -24.65
CA ARG A 5 -9.21 35.16 -24.57
C ARG A 5 -10.14 34.82 -25.74
N THR A 6 -9.76 33.95 -26.66
CA THR A 6 -10.66 33.48 -27.73
C THR A 6 -10.78 31.95 -27.70
N PRO A 7 -11.95 31.39 -27.32
CA PRO A 7 -12.19 29.98 -27.52
C PRO A 7 -12.16 29.69 -29.02
N LYS A 8 -11.30 28.75 -29.44
CA LYS A 8 -11.36 28.21 -30.79
C LYS A 8 -12.69 27.48 -30.95
N ASN A 9 -13.66 28.11 -31.63
CA ASN A 9 -14.86 27.43 -32.12
C ASN A 9 -14.44 26.36 -33.14
N GLN A 10 -14.08 25.18 -32.64
CA GLN A 10 -14.04 23.98 -33.45
C GLN A 10 -15.49 23.47 -33.57
N ASN A 11 -16.16 23.84 -34.66
CA ASN A 11 -17.39 23.19 -35.08
C ASN A 11 -17.06 21.75 -35.49
N ILE A 12 -16.90 20.87 -34.51
CA ILE A 12 -16.85 19.42 -34.74
C ILE A 12 -18.31 18.97 -34.91
N PRO A 13 -18.71 18.45 -36.08
CA PRO A 13 -20.05 17.91 -36.24
C PRO A 13 -20.21 16.70 -35.32
N VAL A 14 -20.93 16.88 -34.21
CA VAL A 14 -21.33 15.79 -33.32
C VAL A 14 -22.39 14.98 -34.05
N ARG A 15 -22.02 13.80 -34.57
CA ARG A 15 -23.02 12.84 -35.04
C ARG A 15 -23.87 12.41 -33.83
N PRO A 16 -25.22 12.41 -33.93
CA PRO A 16 -26.05 11.83 -32.90
C PRO A 16 -25.70 10.34 -32.77
N LEU A 17 -25.45 9.91 -31.53
CA LEU A 17 -25.19 8.50 -31.24
C LEU A 17 -26.46 7.67 -31.56
N PRO A 18 -26.32 6.44 -32.05
CA PRO A 18 -27.46 5.55 -32.27
C PRO A 18 -28.28 5.37 -30.98
N ALA A 19 -29.61 5.32 -31.12
CA ALA A 19 -30.57 5.27 -30.01
C ALA A 19 -30.39 4.09 -29.04
N GLU A 20 -29.58 3.09 -29.41
CA GLU A 20 -29.25 1.91 -28.60
C GLU A 20 -28.08 2.12 -27.62
N ILE A 21 -27.37 3.26 -27.67
CA ILE A 21 -26.38 3.62 -26.64
C ILE A 21 -27.08 4.41 -25.55
N SER A 22 -27.82 3.69 -24.71
CA SER A 22 -28.37 4.24 -23.47
C SER A 22 -27.21 4.62 -22.54
N TRP A 23 -26.87 5.91 -22.50
CA TRP A 23 -26.03 6.50 -21.44
C TRP A 23 -26.70 6.45 -20.06
N SER A 24 -27.93 5.98 -19.99
CA SER A 24 -28.76 5.90 -18.79
C SER A 24 -28.75 4.50 -18.16
N GLY A 25 -27.66 3.75 -18.29
CA GLY A 25 -27.43 2.62 -17.39
C GLY A 25 -27.49 3.14 -15.95
N GLN A 26 -28.18 2.42 -15.06
CA GLN A 26 -28.11 2.74 -13.63
C GLN A 26 -26.64 2.73 -13.24
N THR A 27 -26.16 3.85 -12.72
CA THR A 27 -24.88 3.86 -12.03
C THR A 27 -25.01 2.86 -10.89
N PRO A 28 -24.08 1.90 -10.74
CA PRO A 28 -24.11 1.03 -9.56
C PRO A 28 -24.13 1.94 -8.34
N ASN A 29 -25.18 1.84 -7.52
CA ASN A 29 -25.25 2.56 -6.25
C ASN A 29 -24.28 1.86 -5.29
N THR A 30 -23.03 2.25 -5.35
CA THR A 30 -22.06 1.91 -4.32
C THR A 30 -22.31 2.78 -3.11
N ILE A 31 -22.30 2.13 -1.95
CA ILE A 31 -22.57 2.77 -0.67
C ILE A 31 -21.42 2.53 0.30
N TRP A 32 -21.34 3.39 1.30
CA TRP A 32 -20.37 3.32 2.38
C TRP A 32 -21.10 3.38 3.71
N ALA A 33 -20.56 2.66 4.68
CA ALA A 33 -21.01 2.75 6.06
C ALA A 33 -20.05 3.66 6.86
N GLY A 34 -20.59 4.36 7.84
CA GLY A 34 -19.83 5.04 8.88
C GLY A 34 -20.37 4.65 10.24
N PHE A 35 -19.47 4.46 11.19
CA PHE A 35 -19.81 4.02 12.53
C PHE A 35 -19.50 5.12 13.55
N SER A 36 -20.35 5.25 14.57
CA SER A 36 -20.03 6.03 15.75
C SER A 36 -19.14 5.24 16.71
N GLU A 37 -18.75 5.87 17.81
CA GLU A 37 -18.20 5.12 18.94
C GLU A 37 -19.30 4.26 19.60
N LEU A 38 -18.86 3.22 20.31
CA LEU A 38 -19.74 2.39 21.13
C LEU A 38 -19.88 3.04 22.52
N ILE A 39 -21.05 3.64 22.78
CA ILE A 39 -21.34 4.29 24.05
C ILE A 39 -22.02 3.30 25.00
N GLU A 40 -21.51 3.22 26.23
CA GLU A 40 -22.08 2.45 27.32
C GLU A 40 -22.58 3.42 28.40
N GLU A 41 -23.89 3.63 28.46
CA GLU A 41 -24.55 4.49 29.45
C GLU A 41 -25.41 3.63 30.39
N GLY A 42 -24.89 3.38 31.59
CA GLY A 42 -25.61 2.67 32.65
C GLY A 42 -25.82 1.18 32.35
N SER A 43 -26.94 0.85 31.70
CA SER A 43 -27.31 -0.51 31.25
C SER A 43 -27.65 -0.56 29.76
N LYS A 44 -27.40 0.53 29.03
CA LYS A 44 -27.66 0.65 27.60
C LYS A 44 -26.36 0.80 26.85
N THR A 45 -26.19 -0.03 25.82
CA THR A 45 -25.11 0.10 24.87
C THR A 45 -25.69 0.61 23.56
N ARG A 46 -25.06 1.61 22.93
CA ARG A 46 -25.56 2.23 21.70
C ARG A 46 -24.45 2.46 20.68
N ILE A 47 -24.82 2.31 19.42
CA ILE A 47 -24.00 2.67 18.27
C ILE A 47 -24.90 3.23 17.17
N ALA A 48 -24.40 4.18 16.39
CA ALA A 48 -25.03 4.62 15.15
C ALA A 48 -24.26 4.10 13.94
N ILE A 49 -25.01 3.66 12.93
CA ILE A 49 -24.52 3.27 11.62
C ILE A 49 -25.18 4.21 10.60
N VAL A 50 -24.36 4.97 9.90
CA VAL A 50 -24.80 5.87 8.84
C VAL A 50 -24.44 5.26 7.49
N ILE A 51 -25.39 5.28 6.57
CA ILE A 51 -25.25 4.73 5.22
C ILE A 51 -25.33 5.89 4.22
N ARG A 52 -24.31 5.99 3.36
CA ARG A 52 -24.19 7.07 2.38
C ARG A 52 -23.77 6.54 1.03
N ASN A 53 -24.13 7.25 -0.03
CA ASN A 53 -23.37 7.20 -1.27
C ASN A 53 -22.39 8.40 -1.32
N SER A 54 -21.75 8.63 -2.46
CA SER A 54 -20.79 9.73 -2.62
C SER A 54 -21.37 11.13 -2.36
N THR A 55 -22.70 11.28 -2.39
CA THR A 55 -23.38 12.58 -2.42
C THR A 55 -24.35 12.75 -1.25
N TYR A 56 -25.19 11.75 -1.00
CA TYR A 56 -26.34 11.83 -0.11
C TYR A 56 -26.19 10.93 1.13
N LEU A 57 -26.82 11.38 2.21
CA LEU A 57 -27.19 10.52 3.33
C LEU A 57 -28.38 9.65 2.87
N LEU A 58 -28.26 8.34 2.98
CA LEU A 58 -29.31 7.40 2.59
C LEU A 58 -30.11 6.93 3.79
N ASP A 59 -29.41 6.55 4.87
CA ASP A 59 -30.04 6.05 6.08
C ASP A 59 -29.15 6.29 7.32
N CYS A 60 -29.78 6.27 8.49
CA CYS A 60 -29.13 6.32 9.79
C CYS A 60 -29.85 5.38 10.76
N VAL A 61 -29.16 4.33 11.19
CA VAL A 61 -29.68 3.34 12.12
C VAL A 61 -28.98 3.52 13.46
N ILE A 62 -29.74 3.81 14.51
CA ILE A 62 -29.24 3.78 15.88
C ILE A 62 -29.63 2.43 16.47
N HIS A 63 -28.62 1.62 16.80
CA HIS A 63 -28.81 0.34 17.42
C HIS A 63 -28.64 0.50 18.94
N GLU A 64 -29.63 0.06 19.70
CA GLU A 64 -29.63 0.10 21.15
C GLU A 64 -29.76 -1.32 21.70
N TRP A 65 -28.92 -1.67 22.65
CA TRP A 65 -28.99 -2.91 23.39
C TRP A 65 -29.32 -2.63 24.85
N GLU A 66 -30.39 -3.25 25.35
CA GLU A 66 -30.75 -3.22 26.77
C GLU A 66 -30.10 -4.44 27.49
N GLU A 67 -29.67 -4.21 28.74
CA GLU A 67 -29.07 -5.14 29.74
C GLU A 67 -27.54 -5.17 29.91
N ARG A 68 -27.15 -5.40 31.18
CA ARG A 68 -25.82 -5.17 31.80
C ARG A 68 -24.91 -6.39 31.85
N ALA A 69 -25.35 -7.56 31.39
CA ALA A 69 -24.40 -8.64 31.18
C ALA A 69 -23.51 -8.19 30.03
N SER A 70 -22.24 -7.90 30.31
CA SER A 70 -21.24 -7.47 29.35
C SER A 70 -21.38 -8.27 28.06
N ARG A 71 -22.08 -7.71 27.06
CA ARG A 71 -22.29 -8.45 25.82
C ARG A 71 -20.93 -8.72 25.26
N ASP A 72 -20.72 -9.97 24.88
CA ASP A 72 -19.49 -10.38 24.26
C ASP A 72 -19.26 -9.47 23.04
N PRO A 73 -18.10 -8.80 22.91
CA PRO A 73 -17.74 -8.08 21.70
C PRO A 73 -18.01 -8.84 20.40
N ALA A 74 -17.95 -10.17 20.44
CA ALA A 74 -18.31 -11.03 19.32
C ALA A 74 -19.80 -10.94 18.93
N GLU A 75 -20.72 -10.86 19.92
CA GLU A 75 -22.15 -10.67 19.68
C GLU A 75 -22.46 -9.30 19.06
N ILE A 76 -21.83 -8.24 19.57
CA ILE A 76 -21.96 -6.89 19.02
C ILE A 76 -21.48 -6.87 17.57
N SER A 77 -20.32 -7.48 17.32
CA SER A 77 -19.77 -7.59 15.96
C SER A 77 -20.70 -8.39 15.05
N HIS A 78 -21.26 -9.51 15.52
CA HIS A 78 -22.19 -10.33 14.76
C HIS A 78 -23.46 -9.55 14.37
N GLU A 79 -24.01 -8.79 15.31
CA GLU A 79 -25.19 -7.97 15.05
C GLU A 79 -24.89 -6.87 14.03
N ILE A 80 -23.77 -6.16 14.16
CA ILE A 80 -23.33 -5.16 13.16
C ILE A 80 -23.23 -5.78 11.76
N ILE A 81 -22.59 -6.96 11.65
CA ILE A 81 -22.46 -7.67 10.37
C ILE A 81 -23.83 -8.06 9.81
N SER A 82 -24.71 -8.60 10.65
CA SER A 82 -26.09 -8.97 10.28
C SER A 82 -26.88 -7.76 9.77
N GLN A 83 -26.77 -6.60 10.42
CA GLN A 83 -27.44 -5.38 10.00
C GLN A 83 -27.00 -4.93 8.60
N LEU A 84 -25.69 -4.92 8.32
CA LEU A 84 -25.18 -4.59 6.99
C LEU A 84 -25.62 -5.61 5.92
N GLN A 85 -25.63 -6.90 6.25
CA GLN A 85 -26.12 -7.95 5.35
C GLN A 85 -27.60 -7.76 5.03
N ASN A 86 -28.42 -7.51 6.04
CA ASN A 86 -29.85 -7.31 5.89
C ASN A 86 -30.14 -6.05 5.07
N TYR A 87 -29.40 -4.96 5.30
CA TYR A 87 -29.51 -3.75 4.47
C TYR A 87 -29.15 -4.04 3.02
N SER A 88 -27.99 -4.67 2.78
CA SER A 88 -27.53 -5.03 1.43
C SER A 88 -28.54 -5.92 0.70
N ALA A 89 -29.09 -6.94 1.37
CA ALA A 89 -30.10 -7.84 0.79
C ALA A 89 -31.44 -7.12 0.53
N LYS A 90 -31.87 -6.22 1.41
CA LYS A 90 -33.13 -5.48 1.28
C LYS A 90 -33.09 -4.49 0.11
N TYR A 91 -31.97 -3.79 -0.07
CA TYR A 91 -31.85 -2.72 -1.06
C TYR A 91 -31.08 -3.14 -2.33
N MET A 92 -30.53 -4.35 -2.36
CA MET A 92 -29.67 -4.85 -3.45
C MET A 92 -28.46 -3.95 -3.72
N GLU A 93 -27.92 -3.33 -2.66
CA GLU A 93 -26.78 -2.41 -2.72
C GLU A 93 -25.53 -3.05 -2.08
N LYS A 94 -24.34 -2.72 -2.61
CA LYS A 94 -23.05 -3.21 -2.11
C LYS A 94 -22.33 -2.11 -1.36
N PHE A 95 -21.97 -2.40 -0.12
CA PHE A 95 -21.03 -1.60 0.64
C PHE A 95 -19.61 -1.79 0.10
N ILE A 96 -18.92 -0.71 -0.24
CA ILE A 96 -17.52 -0.74 -0.68
C ILE A 96 -16.58 -0.60 0.51
N GLY A 97 -16.91 0.29 1.44
CA GLY A 97 -16.07 0.59 2.59
C GLY A 97 -16.86 1.00 3.82
N ALA A 98 -16.22 0.85 4.97
CA ALA A 98 -16.75 1.21 6.26
C ALA A 98 -15.76 2.10 7.00
N GLY A 99 -16.17 3.29 7.46
CA GLY A 99 -15.37 4.13 8.33
C GLY A 99 -15.66 3.81 9.80
N LEU A 100 -14.65 3.40 10.57
CA LEU A 100 -14.79 3.04 11.98
C LEU A 100 -13.89 3.92 12.86
N PRO A 101 -14.34 4.38 14.03
CA PRO A 101 -13.44 4.96 15.01
C PRO A 101 -12.55 3.88 15.64
N GLU A 102 -11.30 4.23 15.97
CA GLU A 102 -10.35 3.34 16.64
C GLU A 102 -10.89 2.78 17.96
N SER A 103 -11.65 3.58 18.71
CA SER A 103 -12.29 3.18 19.96
C SER A 103 -13.32 2.05 19.80
N LEU A 104 -14.07 2.02 18.69
CA LEU A 104 -14.99 0.91 18.38
C LEU A 104 -14.22 -0.38 18.09
N VAL A 105 -13.15 -0.29 17.30
CA VAL A 105 -12.33 -1.45 16.93
C VAL A 105 -11.62 -2.06 18.15
N LEU A 106 -11.18 -1.22 19.08
CA LEU A 106 -10.60 -1.68 20.36
C LEU A 106 -11.61 -2.43 21.23
N LYS A 107 -12.88 -2.02 21.22
CA LYS A 107 -13.95 -2.69 21.96
C LYS A 107 -14.48 -3.94 21.25
N CYS A 108 -14.42 -3.98 19.92
CA CYS A 108 -14.92 -5.06 19.07
C CYS A 108 -13.79 -5.67 18.22
N PRO A 109 -12.85 -6.42 18.83
CA PRO A 109 -11.77 -7.06 18.10
C PRO A 109 -12.31 -8.05 17.05
N GLY A 110 -11.66 -8.11 15.88
CA GLY A 110 -12.08 -8.95 14.76
C GLY A 110 -13.22 -8.40 13.91
N LEU A 111 -13.85 -7.27 14.29
CA LEU A 111 -14.92 -6.65 13.47
C LEU A 111 -14.42 -6.26 12.07
N CYS A 112 -13.23 -5.67 11.97
CA CYS A 112 -12.64 -5.28 10.69
C CYS A 112 -12.40 -6.50 9.78
N SER A 113 -11.82 -7.57 10.32
CA SER A 113 -11.63 -8.84 9.59
C SER A 113 -12.96 -9.42 9.11
N GLN A 114 -14.01 -9.39 9.94
CA GLN A 114 -15.33 -9.86 9.52
C GLN A 114 -15.94 -9.00 8.40
N LEU A 115 -15.79 -7.67 8.46
CA LEU A 115 -16.23 -6.78 7.38
C LEU A 115 -15.54 -7.12 6.05
N TRP A 116 -14.23 -7.38 6.09
CA TRP A 116 -13.47 -7.77 4.91
C TRP A 116 -13.81 -9.18 4.43
N PHE A 117 -13.59 -10.21 5.24
CA PHE A 117 -13.72 -11.61 4.82
C PHE A 117 -15.16 -12.04 4.53
N ARG A 118 -16.15 -11.54 5.28
CA ARG A 118 -17.55 -11.98 5.12
C ARG A 118 -18.32 -11.12 4.14
N LEU A 119 -18.04 -9.82 4.11
CA LEU A 119 -18.85 -8.85 3.37
C LEU A 119 -18.09 -8.19 2.23
N ASP A 120 -16.77 -8.40 2.12
CA ASP A 120 -15.92 -7.72 1.14
C ASP A 120 -16.13 -6.19 1.20
N ILE A 121 -16.10 -5.67 2.43
CA ILE A 121 -16.16 -4.25 2.76
C ILE A 121 -14.78 -3.87 3.28
N VAL A 122 -14.15 -2.86 2.70
CA VAL A 122 -12.86 -2.36 3.18
C VAL A 122 -13.05 -1.55 4.48
N PRO A 123 -12.59 -2.04 5.65
CA PRO A 123 -12.71 -1.32 6.90
C PRO A 123 -11.58 -0.28 7.02
N LEU A 124 -11.95 0.99 7.16
CA LEU A 124 -11.03 2.10 7.41
C LEU A 124 -11.16 2.53 8.87
N VAL A 125 -10.12 2.24 9.65
CA VAL A 125 -10.00 2.67 11.04
C VAL A 125 -9.42 4.07 11.08
N LEU A 126 -10.25 5.02 11.49
CA LEU A 126 -9.99 6.44 11.40
C LEU A 126 -9.80 7.01 12.78
N ARG A 127 -8.63 7.63 12.98
CA ARG A 127 -8.38 8.44 14.17
C ARG A 127 -9.17 9.74 14.08
N HIS A 128 -9.64 10.17 15.24
CA HIS A 128 -10.17 11.51 15.43
C HIS A 128 -9.26 12.22 16.43
N GLU A 129 -8.90 13.47 16.13
CA GLU A 129 -8.20 14.29 17.10
C GLU A 129 -9.23 14.94 18.01
N ALA A 130 -9.13 14.66 19.31
CA ALA A 130 -9.88 15.36 20.33
C ALA A 130 -9.36 16.80 20.44
N ARG A 131 -9.76 17.67 19.50
CA ARG A 131 -9.54 19.11 19.66
C ARG A 131 -10.60 19.65 20.62
N ALA A 132 -10.22 19.85 21.88
CA ALA A 132 -10.96 20.72 22.77
C ALA A 132 -10.87 22.17 22.25
N ARG A 133 -11.97 22.94 22.37
CA ARG A 133 -11.96 24.37 22.04
C ARG A 133 -10.89 25.08 22.86
N ASN A 134 -10.09 25.91 22.21
CA ASN A 134 -9.17 26.80 22.90
C ASN A 134 -9.85 28.14 23.17
N ALA A 135 -9.54 28.78 24.31
CA ALA A 135 -10.05 30.11 24.65
C ALA A 135 -9.69 31.19 23.60
N ASN A 136 -8.69 30.92 22.78
CA ASN A 136 -8.21 31.80 21.71
C ASN A 136 -8.83 31.49 20.34
N ASP A 137 -9.72 30.49 20.22
CA ASP A 137 -10.41 30.21 18.97
C ASP A 137 -11.33 31.39 18.63
N ARG A 138 -11.18 31.98 17.44
CA ARG A 138 -11.96 33.14 16.99
C ARG A 138 -12.96 32.75 15.90
N GLY A 139 -14.09 33.43 15.87
CA GLY A 139 -15.12 33.26 14.84
C GLY A 139 -15.79 31.88 14.88
N GLU A 140 -16.16 31.35 13.71
CA GLU A 140 -16.84 30.06 13.56
C GLU A 140 -16.01 28.88 14.09
N LEU A 141 -14.68 29.01 14.20
CA LEU A 141 -13.83 27.98 14.82
C LEU A 141 -14.14 27.78 16.31
N ALA A 142 -14.67 28.81 16.98
CA ALA A 142 -15.11 28.72 18.38
C ALA A 142 -16.45 27.97 18.55
N THR A 143 -17.21 27.75 17.47
CA THR A 143 -18.47 26.99 17.52
C THR A 143 -18.28 25.51 17.19
N PHE A 144 -17.11 25.07 16.70
CA PHE A 144 -16.83 23.65 16.50
C PHE A 144 -16.80 22.92 17.84
N TRP A 145 -17.67 21.92 17.98
CA TRP A 145 -17.70 21.02 19.13
C TRP A 145 -16.70 19.89 18.87
N GLY A 146 -15.86 19.56 19.86
CA GLY A 146 -14.91 18.44 19.77
C GLY A 146 -15.64 17.10 19.58
N TRP A 147 -14.93 16.09 19.10
CA TRP A 147 -15.48 14.75 18.79
C TRP A 147 -16.41 14.20 19.87
N GLU A 148 -15.97 14.29 21.13
CA GLU A 148 -16.67 13.87 22.37
C GLU A 148 -18.09 14.43 22.52
N ARG A 149 -18.38 15.57 21.89
CA ARG A 149 -19.66 16.28 22.03
C ARG A 149 -20.57 16.14 20.82
N LYS A 150 -20.13 15.43 19.79
CA LYS A 150 -20.95 15.09 18.62
C LYS A 150 -21.97 14.02 18.99
N ALA A 151 -23.19 14.16 18.48
CA ALA A 151 -24.18 13.10 18.56
C ALA A 151 -23.72 11.87 17.76
N LEU A 152 -24.22 10.68 18.11
CA LEU A 152 -23.77 9.41 17.52
C LEU A 152 -23.95 9.39 15.99
N ASP A 153 -25.07 9.88 15.50
CA ASP A 153 -25.36 10.02 14.07
C ASP A 153 -24.36 10.96 13.37
N GLU A 154 -24.00 12.09 13.99
CA GLU A 154 -22.99 13.01 13.45
C GLU A 154 -21.58 12.38 13.42
N GLN A 155 -21.23 11.60 14.44
CA GLN A 155 -19.98 10.84 14.46
C GLN A 155 -19.93 9.82 13.33
N ALA A 156 -20.98 9.00 13.20
CA ALA A 156 -21.11 8.00 12.16
C ALA A 156 -21.06 8.62 10.76
N ASP A 157 -21.79 9.71 10.53
CA ASP A 157 -21.75 10.46 9.28
C ASP A 157 -20.35 10.99 8.96
N SER A 158 -19.67 11.54 9.97
CA SER A 158 -18.30 12.00 9.81
C SER A 158 -17.36 10.86 9.40
N MET A 159 -17.54 9.66 9.93
CA MET A 159 -16.73 8.50 9.55
C MET A 159 -17.06 8.01 8.14
N ALA A 160 -18.34 7.97 7.75
CA ALA A 160 -18.73 7.63 6.38
C ALA A 160 -18.10 8.60 5.37
N ARG A 161 -18.18 9.92 5.62
CA ARG A 161 -17.59 10.93 4.72
C ARG A 161 -16.07 10.85 4.67
N LYS A 162 -15.39 10.61 5.80
CA LYS A 162 -13.94 10.41 5.83
C LYS A 162 -13.54 9.16 5.05
N CYS A 163 -14.28 8.06 5.21
CA CYS A 163 -14.10 6.80 4.51
C CYS A 163 -14.22 6.99 2.99
N ILE A 164 -15.28 7.64 2.51
CA ILE A 164 -15.51 7.92 1.08
C ILE A 164 -14.30 8.62 0.43
N ARG A 165 -13.63 9.55 1.13
CA ARG A 165 -12.47 10.29 0.60
C ARG A 165 -11.25 9.42 0.33
N SER A 166 -11.18 8.24 0.93
CA SER A 166 -10.07 7.30 0.70
C SER A 166 -10.21 6.50 -0.60
N PHE A 167 -11.38 6.54 -1.24
CA PHE A 167 -11.67 5.80 -2.47
C PHE A 167 -11.60 6.70 -3.70
N GLY A 168 -11.06 6.15 -4.78
CA GLY A 168 -10.93 6.79 -6.07
C GLY A 168 -11.96 6.43 -7.10
N ILE A 169 -11.62 6.72 -8.35
CA ILE A 169 -12.34 6.24 -9.53
C ILE A 169 -12.36 4.71 -9.50
N GLY A 170 -13.51 4.12 -9.78
CA GLY A 170 -13.70 2.67 -9.70
C GLY A 170 -13.81 2.13 -8.27
N HIS A 171 -13.92 3.00 -7.26
CA HIS A 171 -14.10 2.63 -5.86
C HIS A 171 -12.95 1.79 -5.29
N VAL A 172 -11.73 2.05 -5.77
CA VAL A 172 -10.49 1.42 -5.28
C VAL A 172 -9.74 2.42 -4.40
N THR A 173 -9.12 1.94 -3.31
CA THR A 173 -8.24 2.76 -2.48
C THR A 173 -6.95 3.09 -3.24
N HIS A 174 -6.55 4.36 -3.26
CA HIS A 174 -5.31 4.74 -3.92
C HIS A 174 -4.09 4.35 -3.08
N PRO A 175 -3.03 3.79 -3.68
CA PRO A 175 -1.74 3.69 -3.02
C PRO A 175 -1.26 5.10 -2.62
N GLN A 176 -1.01 5.30 -1.33
CA GLN A 176 -0.51 6.56 -0.80
C GLN A 176 1.01 6.51 -0.71
N ILE A 177 1.67 7.60 -1.13
CA ILE A 177 3.12 7.74 -1.05
C ILE A 177 3.40 9.07 -0.35
N SER A 178 4.15 8.98 0.74
CA SER A 178 4.55 10.15 1.52
C SER A 178 5.54 11.05 0.76
N HIS A 179 5.88 12.19 1.39
CA HIS A 179 6.87 13.11 0.86
C HIS A 179 8.26 12.48 0.71
N ASP A 180 8.69 11.63 1.66
CA ASP A 180 9.98 10.92 1.64
C ASP A 180 9.95 9.64 0.80
N SER A 181 8.93 9.48 -0.04
CA SER A 181 8.79 8.34 -0.94
C SER A 181 8.53 7.02 -0.22
N LEU A 182 8.07 7.06 1.04
CA LEU A 182 7.58 5.89 1.77
C LEU A 182 6.19 5.54 1.25
N VAL A 183 5.96 4.26 0.97
CA VAL A 183 4.64 3.73 0.63
C VAL A 183 3.84 3.57 1.92
N GLU A 184 2.74 4.29 2.00
CA GLU A 184 1.76 4.19 3.09
C GLU A 184 0.85 2.99 2.82
N VAL A 185 1.40 1.79 3.00
CA VAL A 185 0.69 0.52 2.83
C VAL A 185 -0.63 0.56 3.60
N ASP A 186 -1.71 0.15 2.94
CA ASP A 186 -3.08 0.16 3.47
C ASP A 186 -3.54 1.52 3.97
N SER A 187 -3.14 2.60 3.27
CA SER A 187 -3.36 3.98 3.69
C SER A 187 -2.84 4.22 5.11
N HIS A 188 -1.55 3.94 5.30
CA HIS A 188 -0.89 4.02 6.62
C HIS A 188 -1.52 3.09 7.67
N PHE A 189 -1.81 1.84 7.26
CA PHE A 189 -2.44 0.81 8.08
C PHE A 189 -3.83 1.17 8.62
N MET A 190 -4.47 2.20 8.06
CA MET A 190 -5.88 2.52 8.37
C MET A 190 -6.83 1.48 7.77
N ALA A 191 -6.50 0.87 6.63
CA ALA A 191 -7.28 -0.23 6.07
C ALA A 191 -6.92 -1.54 6.78
N CYS A 192 -7.68 -1.90 7.82
CA CYS A 192 -7.41 -3.06 8.67
C CYS A 192 -8.08 -4.32 8.10
N LEU A 193 -7.49 -4.93 7.07
CA LEU A 193 -8.10 -6.06 6.36
C LEU A 193 -8.06 -7.39 7.14
N ALA A 194 -6.99 -7.61 7.89
CA ALA A 194 -6.72 -8.86 8.60
C ALA A 194 -5.87 -8.59 9.84
N ASP A 195 -6.00 -9.46 10.84
CA ASP A 195 -5.18 -9.45 12.04
C ASP A 195 -4.27 -10.69 12.14
N LYS A 196 -3.54 -10.79 13.25
CA LYS A 196 -2.60 -11.88 13.51
C LYS A 196 -3.29 -13.26 13.56
N GLN A 197 -4.50 -13.34 14.12
CA GLN A 197 -5.24 -14.60 14.23
C GLN A 197 -5.74 -15.05 12.86
N ASP A 198 -6.15 -14.11 12.00
CA ASP A 198 -6.55 -14.43 10.63
C ASP A 198 -5.39 -15.09 9.86
N TYR A 199 -4.19 -14.50 9.93
CA TYR A 199 -3.00 -15.08 9.29
C TYR A 199 -2.66 -16.47 9.84
N GLU A 200 -2.75 -16.67 11.17
CA GLU A 200 -2.50 -17.97 11.80
C GLU A 200 -3.39 -19.08 11.23
N GLN A 201 -4.68 -18.78 10.98
CA GLN A 201 -5.65 -19.74 10.48
C GLN A 201 -5.41 -20.16 9.03
N THR A 202 -4.70 -19.34 8.25
CA THR A 202 -4.41 -19.64 6.83
C THR A 202 -3.24 -20.61 6.61
N VAL A 203 -2.47 -20.91 7.66
CA VAL A 203 -1.25 -21.71 7.56
C VAL A 203 -1.22 -22.87 8.55
N LYS A 204 -0.32 -23.83 8.31
CA LYS A 204 -0.08 -24.92 9.27
C LYS A 204 0.57 -24.38 10.55
N PRO A 205 0.27 -24.95 11.74
CA PRO A 205 0.85 -24.50 13.02
C PRO A 205 2.37 -24.41 13.03
N ARG A 206 3.06 -25.34 12.33
CA ARG A 206 4.52 -25.32 12.21
C ARG A 206 5.03 -24.09 11.44
N SER A 207 4.39 -23.72 10.32
CA SER A 207 4.77 -22.55 9.55
C SER A 207 4.54 -21.28 10.36
N TRP A 208 3.43 -21.21 11.09
CA TRP A 208 3.13 -20.11 12.00
C TRP A 208 4.16 -19.96 13.12
N ALA A 209 4.54 -21.07 13.77
CA ALA A 209 5.55 -21.05 14.81
C ALA A 209 6.90 -20.51 14.31
N ILE A 210 7.32 -20.91 13.11
CA ILE A 210 8.54 -20.40 12.47
C ILE A 210 8.43 -18.90 12.19
N ALA A 211 7.31 -18.44 11.63
CA ALA A 211 7.08 -17.03 11.36
C ALA A 211 7.11 -16.19 12.64
N GLN A 212 6.46 -16.67 13.72
CA GLN A 212 6.50 -16.03 15.04
C GLN A 212 7.90 -15.98 15.63
N GLN A 213 8.69 -17.05 15.48
CA GLN A 213 10.07 -17.09 15.96
C GLN A 213 10.93 -16.01 15.31
N TYR A 214 10.92 -15.91 13.97
CA TYR A 214 11.70 -14.89 13.27
C TYR A 214 11.18 -13.48 13.52
N ALA A 215 9.85 -13.28 13.57
CA ALA A 215 9.28 -11.98 13.89
C ALA A 215 9.63 -11.55 15.33
N GLY A 216 9.64 -12.48 16.28
CA GLY A 216 10.08 -12.24 17.67
C GLY A 216 11.52 -11.76 17.73
N ASP A 217 12.43 -12.48 17.08
CA ASP A 217 13.86 -12.14 17.01
C ASP A 217 14.11 -10.76 16.35
N LEU A 218 13.38 -10.44 15.27
CA LEU A 218 13.48 -9.11 14.63
C LEU A 218 12.97 -7.99 15.55
N ARG A 219 11.87 -8.21 16.28
CA ARG A 219 11.29 -7.24 17.20
C ARG A 219 12.18 -7.01 18.42
N GLU A 220 12.70 -8.08 19.03
CA GLU A 220 13.59 -8.02 20.19
C GLU A 220 14.86 -7.23 19.88
N ARG A 221 15.42 -7.44 18.68
CA ARG A 221 16.58 -6.69 18.18
C ARG A 221 16.23 -5.35 17.54
N GLN A 222 14.95 -5.00 17.49
CA GLN A 222 14.41 -3.77 16.87
C GLN A 222 14.92 -3.53 15.43
N VAL A 223 15.04 -4.62 14.65
CA VAL A 223 15.60 -4.59 13.30
C VAL A 223 14.66 -3.83 12.36
N LYS A 224 15.22 -2.84 11.66
CA LYS A 224 14.54 -2.06 10.62
C LYS A 224 14.96 -2.55 9.25
N VAL A 225 14.00 -2.86 8.39
CA VAL A 225 14.26 -3.30 7.01
C VAL A 225 13.64 -2.29 6.04
N ALA A 226 14.42 -1.81 5.08
CA ALA A 226 13.90 -0.98 3.98
C ALA A 226 13.94 -1.73 2.66
N PHE A 227 12.79 -1.77 1.98
CA PHE A 227 12.67 -2.21 0.60
C PHE A 227 12.68 -0.99 -0.33
N PHE A 228 13.41 -1.06 -1.45
CA PHE A 228 13.47 -0.02 -2.47
C PHE A 228 13.02 -0.54 -3.82
N SER A 229 11.97 0.08 -4.36
CA SER A 229 11.33 -0.33 -5.63
C SER A 229 11.09 0.83 -6.59
N LEU A 230 10.83 0.50 -7.86
CA LEU A 230 10.45 1.48 -8.88
C LEU A 230 8.98 1.93 -8.78
N THR A 231 8.11 1.05 -8.29
CA THR A 231 6.67 1.31 -8.21
C THR A 231 6.05 0.59 -7.03
N CYS A 232 5.00 1.17 -6.47
CA CYS A 232 4.14 0.50 -5.50
C CYS A 232 2.91 -0.13 -6.13
N GLN A 233 2.65 0.14 -7.40
CA GLN A 233 1.46 -0.38 -8.09
C GLN A 233 1.62 -1.86 -8.40
N GLY A 234 0.55 -2.62 -8.16
CA GLY A 234 0.47 -4.00 -8.62
C GLY A 234 0.30 -4.03 -10.13
N LYS A 235 1.16 -4.79 -10.79
CA LYS A 235 0.98 -5.18 -12.18
C LYS A 235 0.92 -6.70 -12.25
N PRO A 236 0.31 -7.30 -13.30
CA PRO A 236 0.26 -8.75 -13.45
C PRO A 236 1.64 -9.43 -13.39
N ASP A 237 2.67 -8.71 -13.83
CA ASP A 237 4.08 -9.11 -13.88
C ASP A 237 4.90 -8.65 -12.66
N VAL A 238 4.36 -7.79 -11.79
CA VAL A 238 5.08 -7.21 -10.64
C VAL A 238 4.26 -7.35 -9.37
N HIS A 239 4.61 -8.37 -8.58
CA HIS A 239 4.07 -8.56 -7.23
C HIS A 239 4.45 -7.38 -6.33
N THR A 240 3.47 -6.85 -5.60
CA THR A 240 3.71 -5.74 -4.67
C THR A 240 4.13 -6.24 -3.29
N ARG A 241 4.60 -5.33 -2.43
CA ARG A 241 4.94 -5.61 -1.03
C ARG A 241 3.81 -5.34 -0.04
N HIS A 242 2.63 -4.95 -0.50
CA HIS A 242 1.53 -4.59 0.40
C HIS A 242 1.24 -5.72 1.40
N ALA A 243 1.05 -6.94 0.92
CA ALA A 243 0.79 -8.10 1.76
C ALA A 243 1.90 -8.38 2.80
N LEU A 244 3.16 -8.37 2.36
CA LEU A 244 4.30 -8.61 3.24
C LEU A 244 4.44 -7.52 4.32
N VAL A 245 4.29 -6.25 3.93
CA VAL A 245 4.40 -5.12 4.86
C VAL A 245 3.21 -5.08 5.82
N ARG A 246 2.00 -5.40 5.35
CA ARG A 246 0.81 -5.59 6.20
C ARG A 246 1.03 -6.70 7.22
N PHE A 247 1.46 -7.87 6.76
CA PHE A 247 1.78 -8.99 7.64
C PHE A 247 2.85 -8.64 8.67
N ALA A 248 3.94 -7.98 8.24
CA ALA A 248 5.00 -7.52 9.14
C ALA A 248 4.47 -6.53 10.18
N HIS A 249 3.58 -5.61 9.80
CA HIS A 249 2.90 -4.70 10.72
C HIS A 249 2.06 -5.45 11.77
N CYS A 250 1.24 -6.42 11.36
CA CYS A 250 0.48 -7.28 12.28
C CYS A 250 1.38 -8.05 13.27
N MET A 251 2.61 -8.37 12.87
CA MET A 251 3.59 -9.07 13.70
C MET A 251 4.49 -8.14 14.53
N GLY A 252 4.34 -6.82 14.37
CA GLY A 252 5.13 -5.80 15.07
C GLY A 252 6.57 -5.69 14.58
N VAL A 253 6.82 -6.00 13.30
CA VAL A 253 8.15 -5.92 12.66
C VAL A 253 8.25 -4.64 11.82
N ASP A 254 9.36 -3.90 11.93
CA ASP A 254 9.56 -2.61 11.24
C ASP A 254 10.07 -2.81 9.81
N PHE A 255 9.14 -3.16 8.92
CA PHE A 255 9.37 -3.21 7.47
C PHE A 255 8.84 -1.93 6.81
N ARG A 256 9.72 -1.26 6.08
CA ARG A 256 9.41 -0.01 5.37
C ARG A 256 9.64 -0.21 3.88
N TRP A 257 8.77 0.36 3.07
CA TRP A 257 8.86 0.22 1.63
C TRP A 257 8.91 1.59 0.98
N TYR A 258 9.98 1.85 0.24
CA TYR A 258 10.25 3.11 -0.44
C TYR A 258 10.19 2.91 -1.95
N VAL A 259 9.63 3.91 -2.64
CA VAL A 259 9.57 3.94 -4.10
C VAL A 259 10.27 5.16 -4.67
N ALA A 260 11.08 4.97 -5.70
CA ALA A 260 11.74 6.08 -6.36
C ALA A 260 10.71 7.05 -6.96
N LYS A 261 10.97 8.36 -6.88
CA LYS A 261 10.10 9.36 -7.52
C LYS A 261 10.22 9.21 -9.03
N PRO A 262 9.09 9.07 -9.75
CA PRO A 262 9.12 8.84 -11.20
C PRO A 262 9.65 10.07 -11.94
N ARG A 263 10.49 9.84 -12.96
CA ARG A 263 10.92 10.83 -13.94
C ARG A 263 10.54 10.30 -15.33
N PRO A 264 9.58 10.91 -16.05
CA PRO A 264 9.04 10.35 -17.30
C PRO A 264 10.10 9.96 -18.34
N GLY A 265 11.14 10.76 -18.53
CA GLY A 265 12.25 10.43 -19.45
C GLY A 265 12.98 9.15 -19.07
N VAL A 266 13.29 8.97 -17.78
CA VAL A 266 14.01 7.81 -17.25
C VAL A 266 13.15 6.55 -17.26
N LEU A 267 11.83 6.66 -17.11
CA LEU A 267 10.92 5.50 -17.16
C LEU A 267 11.02 4.75 -18.49
N ASN A 268 11.16 5.47 -19.61
CA ASN A 268 11.33 4.87 -20.93
C ASN A 268 12.66 4.10 -21.02
N ILE A 269 13.72 4.62 -20.42
CA ILE A 269 15.04 4.00 -20.40
C ILE A 269 15.03 2.76 -19.49
N ILE A 270 14.39 2.83 -18.33
CA ILE A 270 14.18 1.69 -17.43
C ILE A 270 13.40 0.57 -18.13
N GLN A 271 12.33 0.93 -18.84
CA GLN A 271 11.54 -0.03 -19.61
C GLN A 271 12.40 -0.70 -20.69
N LYS A 272 13.14 0.10 -21.47
CA LYS A 272 14.10 -0.37 -22.47
C LYS A 272 15.12 -1.33 -21.86
N MET A 273 15.69 -1.02 -20.69
CA MET A 273 16.62 -1.89 -19.99
C MET A 273 15.98 -3.23 -19.60
N ARG A 274 14.76 -3.20 -19.06
CA ARG A 274 14.01 -4.42 -18.71
C ARG A 274 13.76 -5.29 -19.93
N ASP A 275 13.26 -4.70 -21.02
CA ASP A 275 12.97 -5.43 -22.25
C ASP A 275 14.22 -6.08 -22.86
N ILE A 276 15.39 -5.43 -22.76
CA ILE A 276 16.67 -5.99 -23.20
C ILE A 276 17.10 -7.20 -22.35
N LEU A 277 16.94 -7.10 -21.03
CA LEU A 277 17.35 -8.14 -20.08
C LEU A 277 16.42 -9.36 -20.08
N GLU A 278 15.14 -9.15 -20.37
CA GLU A 278 14.14 -10.21 -20.51
C GLU A 278 14.03 -10.72 -21.96
N GLY A 279 14.79 -10.09 -22.88
CA GLY A 279 14.81 -10.32 -24.33
C GLY A 279 13.43 -10.24 -24.98
N LEU A 280 12.64 -9.26 -24.53
CA LEU A 280 11.37 -8.85 -25.12
C LEU A 280 11.55 -7.78 -26.22
N ASN A 281 12.79 -7.39 -26.49
CA ASN A 281 13.10 -6.26 -27.36
C ASN A 281 13.47 -6.68 -28.79
N ASP A 282 13.15 -5.81 -29.75
CA ASP A 282 13.61 -5.95 -31.14
C ASP A 282 15.14 -5.82 -31.20
N SER A 283 15.77 -6.58 -32.10
CA SER A 283 17.23 -6.74 -32.24
C SER A 283 18.05 -5.47 -32.51
N LEU A 284 17.41 -4.29 -32.58
CA LEU A 284 18.03 -3.00 -32.91
C LEU A 284 18.11 -2.01 -31.74
N LYS A 285 17.50 -2.30 -30.58
CA LYS A 285 17.53 -1.40 -29.42
C LYS A 285 18.62 -1.83 -28.44
N TYR A 286 19.59 -0.94 -28.18
CA TYR A 286 20.68 -1.13 -27.21
C TYR A 286 20.67 -0.03 -26.15
N LEU A 287 21.09 -0.36 -24.92
CA LEU A 287 21.27 0.62 -23.85
C LEU A 287 22.51 1.48 -24.15
N SER A 288 22.37 2.80 -24.26
CA SER A 288 23.50 3.69 -24.54
C SER A 288 24.28 4.06 -23.27
N VAL A 289 25.45 4.70 -23.41
CA VAL A 289 26.18 5.27 -22.25
C VAL A 289 25.35 6.36 -21.59
N ASP A 290 24.72 7.22 -22.39
CA ASP A 290 23.91 8.33 -21.88
C ASP A 290 22.68 7.81 -21.12
N ASP A 291 22.08 6.70 -21.61
CA ASP A 291 20.96 6.03 -20.93
C ASP A 291 21.36 5.57 -19.52
N GLU A 292 22.52 4.92 -19.40
CA GLU A 292 23.05 4.46 -18.11
C GLU A 292 23.35 5.63 -17.18
N LEU A 293 23.96 6.70 -17.70
CA LEU A 293 24.24 7.91 -16.94
C LEU A 293 22.95 8.57 -16.44
N GLU A 294 21.89 8.61 -17.25
CA GLU A 294 20.60 9.18 -16.84
C GLU A 294 19.93 8.34 -15.73
N ILE A 295 20.01 7.01 -15.82
CA ILE A 295 19.57 6.12 -14.73
C ILE A 295 20.37 6.42 -13.46
N LEU A 296 21.70 6.49 -13.56
CA LEU A 296 22.58 6.71 -12.41
C LEU A 296 22.28 8.06 -11.74
N GLU A 297 22.28 9.14 -12.53
CA GLU A 297 21.95 10.48 -12.06
C GLU A 297 20.62 10.46 -11.31
N TRP A 298 19.57 9.89 -11.91
CA TRP A 298 18.25 9.80 -11.30
C TRP A 298 18.25 9.03 -9.98
N VAL A 299 18.97 7.91 -9.87
CA VAL A 299 19.08 7.17 -8.60
C VAL A 299 19.84 7.98 -7.54
N TYR A 300 20.94 8.64 -7.90
CA TYR A 300 21.68 9.52 -6.99
C TYR A 300 20.82 10.68 -6.51
N GLU A 301 20.03 11.31 -7.39
CA GLU A 301 19.10 12.36 -7.03
C GLU A 301 18.04 11.87 -6.03
N ASN A 302 17.44 10.70 -6.28
CA ASN A 302 16.48 10.09 -5.34
C ASN A 302 17.13 9.80 -3.99
N GLY A 303 18.30 9.17 -3.99
CA GLY A 303 19.09 8.89 -2.80
C GLY A 303 19.37 10.15 -1.98
N ARG A 304 19.91 11.19 -2.62
CA ARG A 304 20.27 12.45 -1.95
C ARG A 304 19.07 13.23 -1.43
N ARG A 305 18.00 13.34 -2.22
CA ARG A 305 16.84 14.19 -1.88
C ARG A 305 15.93 13.55 -0.82
N TYR A 306 15.76 12.22 -0.86
CA TYR A 306 14.74 11.55 -0.06
C TYR A 306 15.30 10.56 0.96
N TRP A 307 16.40 9.86 0.66
CA TRP A 307 16.82 8.71 1.46
C TRP A 307 18.08 8.92 2.32
N LEU A 308 18.92 9.90 1.97
CA LEU A 308 20.14 10.31 2.68
C LEU A 308 19.95 11.61 3.48
N ARG A 309 18.74 12.18 3.50
CA ARG A 309 18.40 13.35 4.33
C ARG A 309 18.34 12.97 5.81
N HIS A 310 18.23 13.98 6.69
CA HIS A 310 17.97 13.76 8.12
C HIS A 310 16.78 12.82 8.33
N ASN A 311 16.94 11.80 9.19
CA ASN A 311 16.01 10.68 9.42
C ASN A 311 15.73 9.79 8.20
N GLY A 312 16.53 9.87 7.14
CA GLY A 312 16.38 9.05 5.95
C GLY A 312 16.82 7.59 6.18
N PRO A 313 16.22 6.62 5.47
CA PRO A 313 16.50 5.20 5.66
C PRO A 313 17.96 4.80 5.38
N LEU A 314 18.66 5.50 4.49
CA LEU A 314 20.03 5.13 4.09
C LEU A 314 21.13 5.74 4.97
N LEU A 315 20.81 6.66 5.89
CA LEU A 315 21.77 7.17 6.88
C LEU A 315 22.42 6.04 7.70
N PRO A 316 23.60 6.22 8.32
CA PRO A 316 24.19 5.19 9.18
C PRO A 316 23.21 4.67 10.24
N ARG A 317 23.30 3.38 10.64
CA ARG A 317 22.43 2.80 11.70
C ARG A 317 22.47 3.61 12.99
N SER A 318 23.65 4.11 13.36
CA SER A 318 23.88 4.98 14.53
C SER A 318 23.16 6.33 14.47
N LYS A 319 22.67 6.73 13.29
CA LYS A 319 21.87 7.95 13.06
C LYS A 319 20.41 7.64 12.74
N GLY A 320 19.96 6.41 13.03
CA GLY A 320 18.56 6.00 12.89
C GLY A 320 18.18 5.46 11.51
N GLY A 321 19.12 5.30 10.58
CA GLY A 321 18.86 4.58 9.33
C GLY A 321 18.62 3.09 9.55
N VAL A 322 18.25 2.39 8.47
CA VAL A 322 17.80 1.00 8.59
C VAL A 322 18.94 0.02 8.83
N ASP A 323 18.59 -1.16 9.34
CA ASP A 323 19.54 -2.24 9.61
C ASP A 323 19.80 -3.12 8.40
N VAL A 324 18.79 -3.30 7.55
CA VAL A 324 18.88 -4.11 6.32
C VAL A 324 18.28 -3.34 5.16
N VAL A 325 18.98 -3.33 4.03
CA VAL A 325 18.49 -2.77 2.76
C VAL A 325 18.16 -3.90 1.81
N VAL A 326 16.99 -3.85 1.21
CA VAL A 326 16.56 -4.76 0.15
C VAL A 326 16.23 -3.93 -1.08
N ILE A 327 16.92 -4.19 -2.19
CA ILE A 327 16.69 -3.56 -3.48
C ILE A 327 16.06 -4.60 -4.38
N ASP A 328 14.96 -4.29 -5.05
CA ASP A 328 14.23 -5.30 -5.83
C ASP A 328 14.16 -5.03 -7.33
N SER A 329 14.74 -3.91 -7.72
CA SER A 329 14.67 -3.37 -9.07
C SER A 329 16.08 -3.11 -9.55
N ALA A 330 16.49 -3.78 -10.63
CA ALA A 330 17.84 -3.67 -11.19
C ALA A 330 18.32 -2.22 -11.40
N PRO A 331 17.50 -1.27 -11.91
CA PRO A 331 17.95 0.12 -12.07
C PRO A 331 18.33 0.81 -10.76
N LEU A 332 17.77 0.37 -9.62
CA LEU A 332 18.05 0.92 -8.30
C LEU A 332 19.27 0.28 -7.61
N LEU A 333 19.96 -0.68 -8.23
CA LEU A 333 21.10 -1.36 -7.62
C LEU A 333 22.24 -0.43 -7.20
N THR A 334 22.35 0.76 -7.79
CA THR A 334 23.29 1.81 -7.36
C THR A 334 23.08 2.23 -5.90
N LEU A 335 21.87 2.02 -5.32
CA LEU A 335 21.62 2.23 -3.90
C LEU A 335 22.45 1.29 -3.01
N ALA A 336 22.91 0.14 -3.51
CA ALA A 336 23.78 -0.77 -2.75
C ALA A 336 25.10 -0.07 -2.39
N LEU A 337 25.74 0.57 -3.38
CA LEU A 337 26.94 1.38 -3.15
C LEU A 337 26.67 2.52 -2.15
N LEU A 338 25.60 3.29 -2.37
CA LEU A 338 25.24 4.39 -1.45
C LEU A 338 25.02 3.91 -0.02
N SER A 339 24.37 2.76 0.15
CA SER A 339 24.14 2.14 1.45
C SER A 339 25.47 1.77 2.12
N LYS A 340 26.37 1.08 1.41
CA LYS A 340 27.70 0.68 1.92
C LYS A 340 28.61 1.87 2.22
N GLN A 341 28.49 2.97 1.47
CA GLN A 341 29.23 4.21 1.75
C GLN A 341 28.80 4.85 3.08
N GLN A 342 27.52 4.72 3.46
CA GLN A 342 27.02 5.24 4.74
C GLN A 342 27.30 4.27 5.90
N ASP A 343 27.18 2.96 5.67
CA ASP A 343 27.41 1.91 6.66
C ASP A 343 27.98 0.67 5.96
N PRO A 344 29.32 0.50 5.93
CA PRO A 344 29.97 -0.58 5.19
C PRO A 344 29.55 -1.99 5.62
N GLN A 345 29.12 -2.12 6.88
CA GLN A 345 28.71 -3.40 7.48
C GLN A 345 27.19 -3.63 7.39
N ARG A 346 26.44 -2.75 6.72
CA ARG A 346 25.00 -2.94 6.54
C ARG A 346 24.76 -4.08 5.54
N PRO A 347 23.94 -5.10 5.88
CA PRO A 347 23.45 -6.06 4.92
C PRO A 347 22.62 -5.41 3.80
N VAL A 348 22.97 -5.71 2.56
CA VAL A 348 22.29 -5.27 1.34
C VAL A 348 21.91 -6.50 0.53
N LEU A 349 20.61 -6.69 0.30
CA LEU A 349 20.04 -7.77 -0.48
C LEU A 349 19.55 -7.23 -1.83
N TYR A 350 19.76 -8.00 -2.88
CA TYR A 350 19.11 -7.77 -4.18
C TYR A 350 18.08 -8.86 -4.44
N GLU A 351 16.80 -8.52 -4.36
CA GLU A 351 15.70 -9.40 -4.76
C GLU A 351 15.47 -9.28 -6.27
N ASN A 352 16.05 -10.20 -7.04
CA ASN A 352 15.95 -10.17 -8.49
C ASN A 352 14.50 -10.42 -8.94
N ARG A 353 13.88 -9.45 -9.58
CA ARG A 353 12.53 -9.59 -10.16
C ARG A 353 12.54 -9.77 -11.67
N LEU A 354 13.71 -9.81 -12.29
CA LEU A 354 13.85 -9.98 -13.74
C LEU A 354 13.86 -11.46 -14.13
N MET A 355 13.17 -11.76 -15.22
CA MET A 355 13.27 -13.05 -15.91
C MET A 355 14.41 -13.00 -16.93
N LEU A 356 15.65 -13.14 -16.44
CA LEU A 356 16.84 -13.05 -17.29
C LEU A 356 16.90 -14.20 -18.29
N GLN A 357 17.26 -13.90 -19.54
CA GLN A 357 17.53 -14.91 -20.55
C GLN A 357 18.92 -15.56 -20.37
N ASN A 358 19.03 -16.85 -20.71
CA ASN A 358 20.31 -17.57 -20.66
C ASN A 358 21.30 -17.11 -21.76
N SER A 359 20.79 -16.61 -22.88
CA SER A 359 21.57 -16.17 -24.05
C SER A 359 22.36 -14.87 -23.83
N ILE A 360 22.11 -14.14 -22.73
CA ILE A 360 22.79 -12.87 -22.38
C ILE A 360 24.32 -13.02 -22.36
N VAL A 361 24.83 -14.22 -22.09
CA VAL A 361 26.27 -14.53 -21.94
C VAL A 361 26.93 -14.94 -23.26
N GLU A 362 26.16 -15.23 -24.31
CA GLU A 362 26.70 -15.86 -25.53
C GLU A 362 27.45 -14.86 -26.44
N ASP A 363 27.08 -13.58 -26.42
CA ASP A 363 27.74 -12.52 -27.19
C ASP A 363 28.05 -11.29 -26.30
N PRO A 364 29.33 -11.04 -25.97
CA PRO A 364 29.77 -9.86 -25.23
C PRO A 364 29.46 -8.52 -25.91
N ASN A 365 29.22 -8.53 -27.22
CA ASN A 365 28.83 -7.33 -27.98
C ASN A 365 27.31 -7.16 -28.10
N SER A 366 26.53 -8.07 -27.48
CA SER A 366 25.07 -7.99 -27.53
C SER A 366 24.53 -6.78 -26.74
N PRO A 367 23.37 -6.23 -27.13
CA PRO A 367 22.64 -5.24 -26.33
C PRO A 367 22.43 -5.66 -24.87
N SER A 368 22.22 -6.97 -24.64
CA SER A 368 21.98 -7.55 -23.32
C SER A 368 23.24 -7.63 -22.46
N ALA A 369 24.43 -7.82 -23.05
CA ALA A 369 25.69 -7.86 -22.31
C ALA A 369 25.96 -6.55 -21.58
N ARG A 370 25.66 -5.40 -22.22
CA ARG A 370 25.82 -4.08 -21.60
C ARG A 370 24.82 -3.81 -20.47
N ALA A 371 23.54 -4.10 -20.70
CA ALA A 371 22.53 -3.98 -19.66
C ALA A 371 22.84 -4.90 -18.45
N TRP A 372 23.44 -6.06 -18.71
CA TRP A 372 23.93 -6.96 -17.68
C TRP A 372 25.16 -6.42 -16.96
N ASP A 373 26.14 -5.85 -17.68
CA ASP A 373 27.33 -5.22 -17.09
C ASP A 373 26.95 -4.12 -16.09
N PHE A 374 25.90 -3.35 -16.39
CA PHE A 374 25.31 -2.42 -15.45
C PHE A 374 24.96 -3.11 -14.14
N ILE A 375 24.21 -4.22 -14.17
CA ILE A 375 23.82 -4.98 -12.97
C ILE A 375 25.05 -5.56 -12.28
N GLN A 376 25.87 -6.30 -13.02
CA GLN A 376 27.01 -7.05 -12.50
C GLN A 376 27.97 -6.17 -11.71
N THR A 377 28.30 -4.98 -12.24
CA THR A 377 29.16 -4.02 -11.56
C THR A 377 28.62 -3.60 -10.19
N ARG A 378 27.29 -3.46 -10.02
CA ARG A 378 26.70 -3.04 -8.73
C ARG A 378 26.49 -4.20 -7.77
N LEU A 379 26.46 -5.44 -8.26
CA LEU A 379 26.37 -6.64 -7.41
C LEU A 379 27.59 -6.79 -6.49
N GLU A 380 28.72 -6.16 -6.79
CA GLU A 380 29.89 -6.10 -5.90
C GLU A 380 29.58 -5.52 -4.50
N HIS A 381 28.52 -4.71 -4.40
CA HIS A 381 28.08 -4.08 -3.15
C HIS A 381 26.87 -4.77 -2.51
N VAL A 382 26.44 -5.91 -3.06
CA VAL A 382 25.31 -6.71 -2.59
C VAL A 382 25.83 -7.95 -1.85
N ASP A 383 25.32 -8.19 -0.65
CA ASP A 383 25.74 -9.33 0.19
C ASP A 383 24.98 -10.62 -0.13
N LEU A 384 23.76 -10.52 -0.66
CA LEU A 384 22.94 -11.67 -1.03
C LEU A 384 22.02 -11.32 -2.21
N VAL A 385 22.05 -12.14 -3.25
CA VAL A 385 21.09 -12.10 -4.34
C VAL A 385 19.96 -13.09 -4.06
N VAL A 386 18.71 -12.69 -4.18
CA VAL A 386 17.54 -13.56 -4.02
C VAL A 386 16.88 -13.74 -5.38
N SER A 387 16.75 -14.98 -5.82
CA SER A 387 16.14 -15.36 -7.09
C SER A 387 14.76 -16.02 -6.89
N PRO A 388 13.74 -15.65 -7.68
CA PRO A 388 12.44 -16.32 -7.71
C PRO A 388 12.50 -17.65 -8.45
N VAL A 389 13.51 -17.83 -9.31
CA VAL A 389 13.71 -19.03 -10.10
C VAL A 389 14.60 -20.01 -9.33
N PRO A 390 14.17 -21.27 -9.10
CA PRO A 390 14.95 -22.28 -8.39
C PRO A 390 16.32 -22.54 -9.04
N ASN A 391 17.30 -22.97 -8.24
CA ASN A 391 18.69 -23.20 -8.67
C ASN A 391 18.86 -23.93 -10.03
N PRO A 392 18.13 -25.04 -10.33
CA PRO A 392 18.30 -25.74 -11.61
C PRO A 392 17.90 -24.93 -12.85
N LEU A 393 17.03 -23.94 -12.65
CA LEU A 393 16.49 -23.07 -13.71
C LEU A 393 17.10 -21.67 -13.66
N ALA A 394 17.90 -21.37 -12.63
CA ALA A 394 18.51 -20.07 -12.46
C ALA A 394 19.57 -19.84 -13.56
N PRO A 395 19.55 -18.68 -14.23
CA PRO A 395 20.53 -18.33 -15.24
C PRO A 395 21.96 -18.47 -14.70
N HIS A 396 22.85 -19.09 -15.48
CA HIS A 396 24.24 -19.32 -15.08
C HIS A 396 25.04 -18.03 -14.81
N ILE A 397 24.52 -16.90 -15.31
CA ILE A 397 25.07 -15.57 -15.16
C ILE A 397 24.95 -15.04 -13.72
N LEU A 398 24.00 -15.56 -12.94
CA LEU A 398 23.84 -15.17 -11.55
C LEU A 398 24.99 -15.72 -10.69
N PRO A 399 25.49 -14.93 -9.72
CA PRO A 399 26.56 -15.39 -8.83
C PRO A 399 26.10 -16.63 -8.05
N ARG A 400 26.83 -17.74 -8.18
CA ARG A 400 26.49 -19.00 -7.49
C ARG A 400 26.79 -18.98 -5.99
N LYS A 401 27.66 -18.07 -5.54
CA LYS A 401 27.94 -17.84 -4.12
C LYS A 401 27.07 -16.67 -3.65
N HIS A 402 26.47 -16.81 -2.47
CA HIS A 402 25.55 -15.81 -1.90
C HIS A 402 24.29 -15.58 -2.76
N ILE A 403 23.68 -16.69 -3.21
CA ILE A 403 22.35 -16.68 -3.82
C ILE A 403 21.35 -17.45 -2.96
N GLY A 404 20.23 -16.81 -2.66
CA GLY A 404 19.04 -17.40 -2.03
C GLY A 404 17.93 -17.62 -3.06
N PHE A 405 17.04 -18.57 -2.79
CA PHE A 405 15.92 -18.88 -3.66
C PHE A 405 14.61 -18.74 -2.89
N ILE A 406 13.76 -17.81 -3.30
CA ILE A 406 12.45 -17.58 -2.68
C ILE A 406 11.43 -17.51 -3.81
N PRO A 407 10.54 -18.51 -3.96
CA PRO A 407 9.52 -18.47 -5.01
C PRO A 407 8.57 -17.29 -4.79
N VAL A 408 7.94 -16.87 -5.87
CA VAL A 408 6.90 -15.85 -5.82
C VAL A 408 5.72 -16.34 -4.97
N CYS A 409 5.22 -15.48 -4.08
CA CYS A 409 4.04 -15.73 -3.27
C CYS A 409 2.89 -14.81 -3.70
N VAL A 410 1.66 -15.29 -3.51
CA VAL A 410 0.42 -14.54 -3.72
C VAL A 410 -0.33 -14.43 -2.40
N ASP A 411 -0.95 -13.27 -2.19
CA ASP A 411 -1.94 -13.02 -1.14
C ASP A 411 -3.30 -13.15 -1.84
N GLN A 412 -4.05 -14.21 -1.53
CA GLN A 412 -5.30 -14.58 -2.22
C GLN A 412 -6.53 -14.18 -1.43
#